data_AF-A0A6G2V6J5-F1
#
_entry.id   AF-A0A6G2V6J5-F1
#
_cell.length_a   1.000
_cell.length_b   1.000
_cell.length_c   1.000
_cell.angle_alpha   90.00
_cell.angle_beta   90.00
_cell.angle_gamma   90.00
#
_symmetry.space_group_name_H-M   'P 1'
#
loop_
_entity.id
_entity.type
_entity.pdbx_description
1 polymer ?
#
loop_
_entity_poly.entity_id
_entity_poly.type
_entity_poly.pdbx_seq_one_letter_code
_entity_poly.pdbx_strand_id
1 'polypeptide(L)'
;MDEVFAAAAEQYKDTIESAETSETVENAQTVENAQPVKNAENAESAATAETAETIETADGVENAERAETEASADGAETEARHRRAADAGDTASMSVLGALLLRRGDLAGAEPYLRGATADGDRAAANNLGVLLHQRGYPDEAAGWWRTAAVAGSAAAAHALGRHFRERGDEPAAEYWLRQSAE
;
A
#
# COMPACT_ATOMS: atom_id res chain seq x y z
N MET A 1 9.78 -8.78 48.08
CA MET A 1 9.90 -7.40 47.60
C MET A 1 8.91 -7.30 46.44
N ASP A 2 7.63 -7.63 46.71
CA ASP A 2 6.71 -8.21 45.72
C ASP A 2 5.28 -7.63 45.79
N GLU A 3 5.06 -6.56 46.54
CA GLU A 3 3.72 -5.93 46.64
C GLU A 3 3.59 -4.62 45.87
N VAL A 4 4.67 -4.08 45.30
CA VAL A 4 4.64 -2.79 44.59
C VAL A 4 4.27 -2.93 43.11
N PHE A 5 4.43 -4.11 42.52
CA PHE A 5 4.09 -4.36 41.11
C PHE A 5 2.62 -4.73 40.87
N ALA A 6 1.87 -5.13 41.90
CA ALA A 6 0.45 -5.46 41.78
C ALA A 6 -0.45 -4.21 41.72
N ALA A 7 -0.05 -3.11 42.39
CA ALA A 7 -0.85 -1.89 42.47
C ALA A 7 -0.89 -1.06 41.16
N ALA A 8 0.06 -1.25 40.25
CA ALA A 8 0.11 -0.50 38.99
C ALA A 8 -0.82 -1.07 37.91
N ALA A 9 -1.26 -2.33 38.03
CA ALA A 9 -2.10 -2.99 37.04
C ALA A 9 -3.60 -2.67 37.21
N GLU A 10 -4.05 -2.30 38.40
CA GLU A 10 -5.44 -1.89 38.65
C GLU A 10 -5.74 -0.46 38.21
N GLN A 11 -4.72 0.41 38.16
CA GLN A 11 -4.90 1.82 37.79
C GLN A 11 -5.14 2.04 36.29
N TYR A 12 -4.89 1.02 35.45
CA TYR A 12 -5.08 1.09 34.00
C TYR A 12 -6.49 0.68 33.53
N LYS A 13 -7.31 0.08 34.41
CA LYS A 13 -8.64 -0.41 34.02
C LYS A 13 -9.72 0.67 34.11
N ASP A 14 -9.57 1.63 35.02
CA ASP A 14 -10.54 2.70 35.26
C ASP A 14 -10.51 3.84 34.23
N THR A 15 -9.48 3.94 33.39
CA THR A 15 -9.36 5.05 32.42
C THR A 15 -10.11 4.77 31.10
N ILE A 16 -10.52 3.53 30.84
CA ILE A 16 -11.15 3.14 29.56
C ILE A 16 -12.69 3.20 29.64
N GLU A 17 -13.30 3.22 30.82
CA GLU A 17 -14.77 3.24 30.99
C GLU A 17 -15.43 4.64 30.94
N SER A 18 -14.69 5.73 30.69
CA SER A 18 -15.24 7.11 30.76
C SER A 18 -15.49 7.81 29.42
N ALA A 19 -15.49 7.11 28.28
CA ALA A 19 -15.62 7.75 26.96
C ALA A 19 -16.92 7.40 26.20
N GLU A 20 -18.00 7.02 26.90
CA GLU A 20 -19.34 7.16 26.35
C GLU A 20 -19.96 8.46 26.86
N THR A 21 -20.24 9.41 25.97
CA THR A 21 -21.46 10.25 25.90
C THR A 21 -21.24 11.57 25.14
N SER A 22 -22.31 12.03 24.45
CA SER A 22 -22.52 13.37 23.88
C SER A 22 -21.97 13.56 22.45
N GLU A 23 -22.66 14.09 21.44
CA GLU A 23 -24.06 14.44 21.18
C GLU A 23 -24.12 14.89 19.69
N THR A 24 -25.28 14.69 19.04
CA THR A 24 -26.00 15.57 18.07
C THR A 24 -25.19 16.49 17.10
N VAL A 25 -25.53 16.62 15.80
CA VAL A 25 -26.71 17.32 15.23
C VAL A 25 -26.69 17.18 13.69
N GLU A 26 -27.89 16.98 13.12
CA GLU A 26 -28.47 17.37 11.81
C GLU A 26 -27.59 17.86 10.63
N ASN A 27 -27.97 17.52 9.38
CA ASN A 27 -28.76 18.42 8.52
C ASN A 27 -28.98 17.92 7.06
N ALA A 28 -30.16 18.25 6.54
CA ALA A 28 -30.54 18.57 5.16
C ALA A 28 -30.83 17.48 4.10
N GLN A 29 -32.14 17.23 3.98
CA GLN A 29 -32.98 17.01 2.80
C GLN A 29 -32.37 17.37 1.42
N THR A 30 -32.70 16.58 0.38
CA THR A 30 -33.44 17.09 -0.79
C THR A 30 -34.00 15.96 -1.65
N VAL A 31 -35.19 16.24 -2.15
CA VAL A 31 -36.11 15.42 -2.96
C VAL A 31 -35.69 15.52 -4.42
N GLU A 32 -35.66 14.42 -5.17
CA GLU A 32 -36.35 14.42 -6.45
C GLU A 32 -36.75 13.03 -6.94
N ASN A 33 -38.01 13.02 -7.35
CA ASN A 33 -38.87 11.94 -7.77
C ASN A 33 -38.84 11.92 -9.30
N ALA A 34 -38.43 10.81 -9.92
CA ALA A 34 -38.58 10.63 -11.36
C ALA A 34 -39.37 9.34 -11.63
N GLN A 35 -40.63 9.51 -12.05
CA GLN A 35 -41.49 8.44 -12.53
C GLN A 35 -41.04 7.95 -13.92
N PRO A 36 -41.36 6.69 -14.29
CA PRO A 36 -41.02 6.12 -15.60
C PRO A 36 -42.12 6.41 -16.63
N VAL A 37 -41.75 6.78 -17.86
CA VAL A 37 -42.68 6.81 -19.00
C VAL A 37 -42.21 5.88 -20.11
N LYS A 38 -43.12 4.99 -20.48
CA LYS A 38 -43.04 4.05 -21.60
C LYS A 38 -43.55 4.73 -22.87
N ASN A 39 -42.87 4.50 -23.99
CA ASN A 39 -43.39 4.28 -25.36
C ASN A 39 -42.18 4.25 -26.30
N ALA A 40 -41.83 3.21 -27.06
CA ALA A 40 -42.58 2.28 -27.90
C ALA A 40 -43.24 2.93 -29.12
N GLU A 41 -42.43 3.29 -30.12
CA GLU A 41 -42.75 3.31 -31.56
C GLU A 41 -41.42 3.13 -32.30
N ASN A 42 -41.28 2.55 -33.47
CA ASN A 42 -41.99 1.54 -34.23
C ASN A 42 -40.98 1.19 -35.34
N ALA A 43 -40.67 -0.08 -35.54
CA ALA A 43 -39.78 -0.52 -36.61
C ALA A 43 -40.55 -0.53 -37.94
N GLU A 44 -39.92 -0.05 -39.02
CA GLU A 44 -40.06 -0.58 -40.38
C GLU A 44 -39.15 0.20 -41.33
N SER A 45 -38.15 -0.47 -41.92
CA SER A 45 -38.15 -0.74 -43.36
C SER A 45 -36.81 -1.33 -43.80
N ALA A 46 -36.92 -2.34 -44.64
CA ALA A 46 -35.88 -3.28 -45.01
C ALA A 46 -35.10 -2.88 -46.27
N ALA A 47 -33.96 -3.55 -46.39
CA ALA A 47 -33.29 -3.99 -47.62
C ALA A 47 -32.61 -2.93 -48.52
N THR A 48 -31.30 -3.08 -48.67
CA THR A 48 -30.70 -3.55 -49.94
C THR A 48 -29.27 -3.99 -49.71
N ALA A 49 -28.87 -5.00 -50.47
CA ALA A 49 -27.66 -5.80 -50.34
C ALA A 49 -26.45 -5.20 -51.08
N GLU A 50 -25.33 -5.93 -50.96
CA GLU A 50 -24.07 -5.83 -51.73
C GLU A 50 -23.09 -4.79 -51.17
N THR A 51 -21.88 -5.11 -50.74
CA THR A 51 -20.87 -6.02 -51.32
C THR A 51 -19.87 -6.44 -50.25
N ALA A 52 -19.34 -7.64 -50.37
CA ALA A 52 -18.20 -8.09 -49.61
C ALA A 52 -16.93 -7.40 -50.14
N GLU A 53 -16.26 -6.64 -49.29
CA GLU A 53 -14.82 -6.43 -49.41
C GLU A 53 -14.18 -6.80 -48.07
N THR A 54 -13.44 -7.90 -48.11
CA THR A 54 -12.61 -8.38 -47.03
C THR A 54 -11.42 -7.42 -46.93
N ILE A 55 -11.43 -6.54 -45.94
CA ILE A 55 -10.22 -5.86 -45.49
C ILE A 55 -9.97 -6.32 -44.06
N GLU A 56 -9.08 -7.31 -43.93
CA GLU A 56 -8.37 -7.58 -42.69
C GLU A 56 -7.43 -6.40 -42.43
N THR A 57 -7.91 -5.36 -41.75
CA THR A 57 -7.02 -4.36 -41.14
C THR A 57 -6.64 -4.84 -39.76
N ALA A 58 -5.38 -5.27 -39.66
CA ALA A 58 -4.65 -5.60 -38.45
C ALA A 58 -4.40 -4.36 -37.56
N ASP A 59 -5.46 -3.68 -37.13
CA ASP A 59 -5.39 -2.43 -36.33
C ASP A 59 -5.60 -2.68 -34.83
N GLY A 60 -5.67 -3.95 -34.42
CA GLY A 60 -5.90 -4.35 -33.03
C GLY A 60 -4.63 -4.65 -32.22
N VAL A 61 -3.46 -4.72 -32.87
CA VAL A 61 -2.20 -5.12 -32.21
C VAL A 61 -1.31 -3.92 -31.85
N GLU A 62 -1.36 -2.83 -32.64
CA GLU A 62 -0.52 -1.65 -32.40
C GLU A 62 -1.00 -0.78 -31.21
N ASN A 63 -2.27 -0.91 -30.81
CA ASN A 63 -2.84 -0.10 -29.73
C ASN A 63 -2.45 -0.58 -28.32
N ALA A 64 -2.08 -1.87 -28.18
CA ALA A 64 -1.62 -2.43 -26.91
C ALA A 64 -0.16 -2.03 -26.60
N GLU A 65 0.73 -2.14 -27.59
CA GLU A 65 2.13 -1.70 -27.45
C GLU A 65 2.23 -0.19 -27.21
N ARG A 66 1.34 0.62 -27.82
CA ARG A 66 1.33 2.07 -27.65
C ARG A 66 0.90 2.52 -26.25
N ALA A 67 -0.12 1.88 -25.67
CA ALA A 67 -0.58 2.18 -24.31
C ALA A 67 0.45 1.76 -23.23
N GLU A 68 1.15 0.65 -23.46
CA GLU A 68 2.26 0.22 -22.58
C GLU A 68 3.47 1.16 -22.67
N THR A 69 3.78 1.69 -23.86
CA THR A 69 4.83 2.70 -24.01
C THR A 69 4.49 4.04 -23.38
N GLU A 70 3.23 4.48 -23.39
CA GLU A 70 2.81 5.75 -22.78
C GLU A 70 2.73 5.66 -21.25
N ALA A 71 2.22 4.55 -20.71
CA ALA A 71 2.25 4.29 -19.26
C ALA A 71 3.69 4.06 -18.74
N SER A 72 4.56 3.44 -19.54
CA SER A 72 5.98 3.29 -19.20
C SER A 72 6.74 4.61 -19.30
N ALA A 73 6.36 5.53 -20.20
CA ALA A 73 6.97 6.85 -20.30
C ALA A 73 6.57 7.76 -19.13
N ASP A 74 5.30 7.76 -18.74
CA ASP A 74 4.80 8.50 -17.57
C ASP A 74 5.42 7.98 -16.26
N GLY A 75 5.58 6.66 -16.14
CA GLY A 75 6.31 6.03 -15.04
C GLY A 75 7.79 6.41 -15.00
N ALA A 76 8.46 6.49 -16.16
CA ALA A 76 9.87 6.87 -16.24
C ALA A 76 10.12 8.35 -15.91
N GLU A 77 9.23 9.25 -16.35
CA GLU A 77 9.31 10.67 -15.98
C GLU A 77 9.06 10.87 -14.48
N THR A 78 8.09 10.14 -13.93
CA THR A 78 7.80 10.13 -12.49
C THR A 78 8.98 9.61 -11.68
N GLU A 79 9.61 8.51 -12.10
CA GLU A 79 10.84 8.00 -11.48
C GLU A 79 11.98 9.01 -11.56
N ALA A 80 12.18 9.65 -12.72
CA ALA A 80 13.22 10.67 -12.88
C ALA A 80 12.98 11.89 -11.98
N ARG A 81 11.71 12.26 -11.75
CA ARG A 81 11.34 13.32 -10.80
C ARG A 81 11.69 12.92 -9.36
N HIS A 82 11.27 11.72 -8.93
CA HIS A 82 11.59 11.20 -7.60
C HIS A 82 13.10 11.05 -7.41
N ARG A 83 13.84 10.63 -8.44
CA ARG A 83 15.30 10.57 -8.40
C ARG A 83 15.92 11.93 -8.10
N ARG A 84 15.58 12.96 -8.87
CA ARG A 84 16.12 14.31 -8.62
C ARG A 84 15.76 14.86 -7.23
N ALA A 85 14.55 14.60 -6.75
CA ALA A 85 14.11 15.04 -5.43
C ALA A 85 14.82 14.25 -4.30
N ALA A 86 14.95 12.93 -4.44
CA ALA A 86 15.67 12.07 -3.51
C ALA A 86 17.16 12.46 -3.43
N ASP A 87 17.80 12.70 -4.58
CA ASP A 87 19.19 13.15 -4.65
C ASP A 87 19.37 14.55 -4.02
N ALA A 88 18.31 15.35 -3.96
CA ALA A 88 18.27 16.65 -3.28
C ALA A 88 17.96 16.56 -1.77
N GLY A 89 17.74 15.36 -1.23
CA GLY A 89 17.46 15.18 0.19
C GLY A 89 15.99 15.01 0.57
N ASP A 90 15.06 14.94 -0.40
CA ASP A 90 13.64 14.77 -0.10
C ASP A 90 13.35 13.33 0.38
N THR A 91 13.10 13.18 1.68
CA THR A 91 12.85 11.90 2.37
C THR A 91 11.70 11.12 1.73
N ALA A 92 10.59 11.80 1.38
CA ALA A 92 9.44 11.14 0.78
C ALA A 92 9.79 10.55 -0.59
N SER A 93 10.52 11.30 -1.43
CA SER A 93 11.00 10.79 -2.71
C SER A 93 12.06 9.72 -2.58
N MET A 94 12.92 9.76 -1.56
CA MET A 94 13.84 8.66 -1.26
C MET A 94 13.08 7.36 -0.96
N SER A 95 12.02 7.44 -0.14
CA SER A 95 11.16 6.30 0.20
C SER A 95 10.48 5.73 -1.04
N VAL A 96 9.88 6.59 -1.87
CA VAL A 96 9.21 6.20 -3.12
C VAL A 96 10.19 5.60 -4.12
N LEU A 97 11.33 6.26 -4.37
CA LEU A 97 12.34 5.78 -5.31
C LEU A 97 12.95 4.45 -4.85
N GLY A 98 13.26 4.31 -3.56
CA GLY A 98 13.73 3.07 -2.97
C GLY A 98 12.72 1.94 -3.14
N ALA A 99 11.42 2.21 -2.98
CA ALA A 99 10.37 1.23 -3.22
C ALA A 99 10.26 0.83 -4.70
N LEU A 100 10.39 1.78 -5.63
CA LEU A 100 10.37 1.51 -7.08
C LEU A 100 11.55 0.62 -7.50
N LEU A 101 12.76 0.97 -7.05
CA LEU A 101 13.98 0.20 -7.33
C LEU A 101 13.89 -1.21 -6.74
N LEU A 102 13.37 -1.34 -5.51
CA LEU A 102 13.14 -2.65 -4.87
C LEU A 102 12.15 -3.51 -5.66
N ARG A 103 11.03 -2.95 -6.15
CA ARG A 103 10.05 -3.67 -6.98
C ARG A 103 10.65 -4.14 -8.31
N ARG A 104 11.61 -3.40 -8.85
CA ARG A 104 12.37 -3.78 -10.05
C ARG A 104 13.48 -4.82 -9.77
N GLY A 105 13.74 -5.13 -8.50
CA GLY A 105 14.81 -6.03 -8.07
C GLY A 105 16.19 -5.37 -8.03
N ASP A 106 16.28 -4.06 -8.21
CA ASP A 106 17.54 -3.32 -8.02
C ASP A 106 17.78 -3.05 -6.53
N LEU A 107 18.20 -4.11 -5.83
CA LEU A 107 18.45 -4.06 -4.39
C LEU A 107 19.62 -3.12 -4.05
N ALA A 108 20.62 -3.04 -4.91
CA ALA A 108 21.80 -2.20 -4.69
C ALA A 108 21.44 -0.72 -4.85
N GLY A 109 20.65 -0.37 -5.87
CA GLY A 109 20.16 0.99 -6.08
C GLY A 109 19.16 1.43 -5.02
N ALA A 110 18.29 0.54 -4.54
CA ALA A 110 17.25 0.87 -3.56
C ALA A 110 17.81 1.20 -2.16
N GLU A 111 18.82 0.45 -1.72
CA GLU A 111 19.33 0.50 -0.35
C GLU A 111 19.75 1.89 0.17
N PRO A 112 20.54 2.71 -0.55
CA PRO A 112 20.94 4.03 -0.04
C PRO A 112 19.73 4.96 0.16
N TYR A 113 18.75 4.93 -0.73
CA TYR A 113 17.53 5.74 -0.61
C TYR A 113 16.66 5.29 0.55
N LEU A 114 16.45 3.98 0.71
CA LEU A 114 15.69 3.44 1.84
C LEU A 114 16.37 3.76 3.18
N ARG A 115 17.70 3.61 3.28
CA ARG A 115 18.43 3.99 4.50
C ARG A 115 18.33 5.50 4.78
N GLY A 116 18.45 6.33 3.76
CA GLY A 116 18.26 7.78 3.89
C GLY A 116 16.88 8.13 4.46
N ALA A 117 15.82 7.57 3.87
CA ALA A 117 14.45 7.81 4.34
C ALA A 117 14.20 7.29 5.78
N THR A 118 14.84 6.19 6.19
CA THR A 118 14.72 5.70 7.57
C THR A 118 15.36 6.61 8.61
N ALA A 119 16.37 7.40 8.25
CA ALA A 119 17.02 8.31 9.19
C ALA A 119 16.05 9.39 9.72
N ASP A 120 15.04 9.73 8.93
CA ASP A 120 13.98 10.69 9.28
C ASP A 120 12.72 10.00 9.84
N GLY A 121 12.77 8.70 10.11
CA GLY A 121 11.68 7.95 10.73
C GLY A 121 10.59 7.49 9.77
N ASP A 122 10.83 7.46 8.46
CA ASP A 122 9.85 6.92 7.50
C ASP A 122 9.62 5.42 7.73
N ARG A 123 8.42 5.09 8.25
CA ARG A 123 7.99 3.71 8.55
C ARG A 123 7.88 2.83 7.30
N ALA A 124 7.50 3.40 6.15
CA ALA A 124 7.38 2.65 4.91
C ALA A 124 8.76 2.30 4.36
N ALA A 125 9.71 3.24 4.44
CA ALA A 125 11.10 2.99 4.12
C ALA A 125 11.71 1.91 5.01
N ALA A 126 11.44 1.95 6.33
CA ALA A 126 11.91 0.92 7.26
C ALA A 126 11.35 -0.47 6.91
N ASN A 127 10.07 -0.57 6.57
CA ASN A 127 9.47 -1.82 6.11
C ASN A 127 10.16 -2.35 4.82
N ASN A 128 10.36 -1.47 3.84
CA ASN A 128 10.96 -1.82 2.56
C ASN A 128 12.45 -2.20 2.72
N LEU A 129 13.18 -1.54 3.63
CA LEU A 129 14.55 -1.91 3.95
C LEU A 129 14.63 -3.30 4.58
N GLY A 130 13.67 -3.67 5.43
CA GLY A 130 13.54 -5.04 5.94
C GLY A 130 13.32 -6.06 4.82
N VAL A 131 12.43 -5.76 3.87
CA VAL A 131 12.21 -6.62 2.69
C VAL A 131 13.48 -6.76 1.85
N LEU A 132 14.18 -5.65 1.59
CA LEU A 132 15.42 -5.62 0.83
C LEU A 132 16.50 -6.50 1.50
N LEU A 133 16.73 -6.32 2.79
CA LEU A 133 17.75 -7.06 3.54
C LEU A 133 17.43 -8.55 3.61
N HIS A 134 16.15 -8.90 3.77
CA HIS A 134 15.71 -10.29 3.71
C HIS A 134 16.00 -10.91 2.34
N GLN A 135 15.71 -10.22 1.23
CA GLN A 135 16.04 -10.70 -0.13
C GLN A 135 17.55 -10.84 -0.37
N ARG A 136 18.38 -10.06 0.33
CA ARG A 136 19.84 -10.16 0.29
C ARG A 136 20.43 -11.22 1.22
N GLY A 137 19.60 -11.92 2.00
CA GLY A 137 20.05 -12.97 2.91
C GLY A 137 20.51 -12.46 4.28
N TYR A 138 20.05 -11.28 4.71
CA TYR A 138 20.31 -10.72 6.04
C TYR A 138 19.02 -10.70 6.90
N PRO A 139 18.48 -11.86 7.29
CA PRO A 139 17.17 -11.96 7.95
C PRO A 139 17.14 -11.33 9.36
N ASP A 140 18.24 -11.39 10.12
CA ASP A 140 18.29 -10.77 11.45
C ASP A 140 18.29 -9.24 11.38
N GLU A 141 19.02 -8.66 10.42
CA GLU A 141 19.02 -7.21 10.18
C GLU A 141 17.65 -6.76 9.66
N ALA A 142 17.04 -7.55 8.76
CA ALA A 142 15.68 -7.32 8.28
C ALA A 142 14.66 -7.27 9.42
N ALA A 143 14.73 -8.22 10.37
CA ALA A 143 13.87 -8.24 11.54
C ALA A 143 14.03 -6.98 12.42
N GLY A 144 15.23 -6.42 12.51
CA GLY A 144 15.47 -5.13 13.16
C GLY A 144 14.64 -4.00 12.55
N TRP A 145 14.69 -3.87 11.22
CA TRP A 145 13.95 -2.83 10.49
C TRP A 145 12.44 -3.05 10.47
N TRP A 146 11.98 -4.29 10.32
CA TRP A 146 10.57 -4.61 10.45
C TRP A 146 10.04 -4.31 11.85
N ARG A 147 10.84 -4.51 12.91
CA ARG A 147 10.46 -4.10 14.27
C ARG A 147 10.26 -2.60 14.37
N THR A 148 11.21 -1.82 13.86
CA THR A 148 11.09 -0.36 13.84
C THR A 148 9.80 0.08 13.12
N ALA A 149 9.54 -0.47 11.94
CA ALA A 149 8.32 -0.15 11.19
C ALA A 149 7.04 -0.63 11.89
N ALA A 150 7.04 -1.82 12.50
CA ALA A 150 5.89 -2.39 13.21
C ALA A 150 5.52 -1.57 14.45
N VAL A 151 6.52 -1.16 15.24
CA VAL A 151 6.33 -0.26 16.40
C VAL A 151 5.79 1.10 15.96
N ALA A 152 6.15 1.56 14.75
CA ALA A 152 5.57 2.75 14.12
C ALA A 152 4.21 2.49 13.43
N GLY A 153 3.53 1.37 13.72
CA GLY A 153 2.19 1.04 13.23
C GLY A 153 2.13 0.47 11.81
N SER A 154 3.21 -0.13 11.30
CA SER A 154 3.16 -0.87 10.04
C SER A 154 2.67 -2.30 10.24
N ALA A 155 1.40 -2.54 9.93
CA ALA A 155 0.81 -3.89 9.94
C ALA A 155 1.57 -4.87 9.03
N ALA A 156 2.03 -4.43 7.86
CA ALA A 156 2.82 -5.24 6.95
C ALA A 156 4.16 -5.69 7.56
N ALA A 157 4.82 -4.80 8.30
CA ALA A 157 6.08 -5.12 8.98
C ALA A 157 5.85 -6.04 10.19
N ALA A 158 4.76 -5.84 10.93
CA ALA A 158 4.35 -6.74 12.02
C ALA A 158 4.09 -8.15 11.48
N HIS A 159 3.39 -8.27 10.35
CA HIS A 159 3.18 -9.56 9.70
C HIS A 159 4.50 -10.22 9.26
N ALA A 160 5.42 -9.45 8.67
CA ALA A 160 6.74 -9.94 8.27
C ALA A 160 7.56 -10.46 9.46
N LEU A 161 7.55 -9.73 10.58
CA LEU A 161 8.15 -10.18 11.84
C LEU A 161 7.52 -11.45 12.37
N GLY A 162 6.19 -11.54 12.34
CA GLY A 162 5.46 -12.72 12.77
C GLY A 162 5.92 -13.98 12.02
N ARG A 163 6.05 -13.89 10.69
CA ARG A 163 6.61 -14.98 9.90
C ARG A 163 8.07 -15.28 10.24
N HIS A 164 8.91 -14.25 10.39
CA HIS A 164 10.32 -14.42 10.73
C HIS A 164 10.50 -15.20 12.05
N PHE A 165 9.72 -14.88 13.08
CA PHE A 165 9.78 -15.60 14.36
C PHE A 165 9.26 -17.04 14.24
N ARG A 166 8.19 -17.26 13.47
CA ARG A 166 7.68 -18.61 13.21
C ARG A 166 8.69 -19.49 12.48
N GLU A 167 9.39 -18.96 11.48
CA GLU A 167 10.45 -19.67 10.77
C GLU A 167 11.61 -20.09 11.69
N ARG A 168 11.83 -19.35 12.77
CA ARG A 168 12.83 -19.66 13.81
C ARG A 168 12.29 -20.52 14.96
N GLY A 169 11.00 -20.89 14.93
CA GLY A 169 10.34 -21.69 15.96
C GLY A 169 9.94 -20.92 17.22
N ASP A 170 9.98 -19.58 17.20
CA ASP A 170 9.48 -18.73 18.29
C ASP A 170 8.00 -18.41 18.07
N GLU A 171 7.14 -19.38 18.36
CA GLU A 171 5.70 -19.24 18.18
C GLU A 171 5.08 -18.13 19.06
N PRO A 172 5.47 -17.94 20.33
CA PRO A 172 4.95 -16.83 21.14
C PRO A 172 5.23 -15.45 20.54
N ALA A 173 6.45 -15.20 20.07
CA ALA A 173 6.77 -13.94 19.40
C ALA A 173 6.04 -13.81 18.06
N ALA A 174 5.89 -14.90 17.31
CA ALA A 174 5.14 -14.91 16.07
C ALA A 174 3.68 -14.50 16.28
N GLU A 175 2.99 -15.12 17.24
CA GLU A 175 1.59 -14.81 17.56
C GLU A 175 1.40 -13.36 17.98
N TYR A 176 2.31 -12.82 18.79
CA TYR A 176 2.26 -11.42 19.21
C TYR A 176 2.26 -10.49 17.99
N TRP A 177 3.25 -10.62 17.09
CA TRP A 177 3.37 -9.74 15.94
C TRP A 177 2.29 -9.97 14.87
N LEU A 178 1.79 -11.21 14.72
CA LEU A 178 0.68 -11.48 13.82
C LEU A 178 -0.63 -10.88 14.32
N ARG A 179 -0.88 -10.88 15.64
CA ARG A 179 -2.04 -10.19 16.21
C ARG A 179 -1.98 -8.69 15.94
N GLN A 180 -0.82 -8.07 16.18
CA GLN A 180 -0.59 -6.65 15.89
C GLN A 180 -0.69 -6.31 14.39
N SER A 181 -0.53 -7.27 13.49
CA SER A 181 -0.75 -7.05 12.05
C SER A 181 -2.21 -7.00 11.62
N ALA A 182 -3.13 -7.43 12.49
CA ALA A 182 -4.57 -7.53 12.20
C ALA A 182 -5.40 -6.42 12.87
N GLU A 183 -4.76 -5.58 13.69
CA GLU A 183 -5.34 -4.40 14.34
C GLU A 183 -5.25 -3.16 13.43
#